data_AF-A0A6A3BGG9-F1
#
_entry.id   AF-A0A6A3BGG9-F1
#
_cell.length_a   1.000
_cell.length_b   1.000
_cell.length_c   1.000
_cell.angle_alpha   90.00
_cell.angle_beta   90.00
_cell.angle_gamma   90.00
#
_symmetry.space_group_name_H-M   'P 1'
#
loop_
_entity.id
_entity.type
_entity.pdbx_description
1 polymer ?
#
loop_
_entity_poly.entity_id
_entity_poly.type
_entity_poly.pdbx_seq_one_letter_code
_entity_poly.pdbx_strand_id
1 'polypeptide(L)'
;MHAIKGGKFNMVNDVVVLPDKASLYLTAIEDAEYKDDKIEFWNNVYGFDMSCIKKQAMMEPLVDTVDQKQIVTNCHLLKTKDISKTIPEDASFTAPFKLIAERPKSRATHWKQTVLYLEDVLTICEGDAITGSMTVAPNKKNPRDVDIMVKYSLSGRRGVVSRVQFYKMR
;
A
#
# COMPACT_ATOMS: atom_id res chain seq x y z
N MET A 1 -10.03 38.51 -20.73
CA MET A 1 -10.06 37.22 -20.00
C MET A 1 -8.62 36.81 -19.72
N HIS A 2 -8.15 37.00 -18.49
CA HIS A 2 -6.78 36.67 -18.07
C HIS A 2 -6.85 35.45 -17.14
N ALA A 3 -6.15 34.39 -17.51
CA ALA A 3 -6.10 33.13 -16.78
C ALA A 3 -5.39 33.30 -15.43
N ILE A 4 -5.99 32.75 -14.37
CA ILE A 4 -5.42 32.68 -13.02
C ILE A 4 -4.30 31.62 -13.06
N LYS A 5 -3.04 32.05 -13.11
CA LYS A 5 -1.88 31.18 -12.89
C LYS A 5 -1.80 30.80 -11.40
N GLY A 6 -1.47 29.54 -11.15
CA GLY A 6 -1.48 28.89 -9.84
C GLY A 6 -0.83 29.71 -8.71
N GLY A 7 -1.59 29.86 -7.63
CA GLY A 7 -1.15 30.54 -6.42
C GLY A 7 -0.13 29.69 -5.66
N LYS A 8 1.10 30.20 -5.55
CA LYS A 8 1.96 29.92 -4.39
C LYS A 8 1.32 30.65 -3.20
N PHE A 9 0.81 29.92 -2.22
CA PHE A 9 0.43 30.51 -0.94
C PHE A 9 1.69 30.99 -0.24
N ASN A 10 1.84 32.31 -0.06
CA ASN A 10 2.88 32.90 0.78
C ASN A 10 2.54 32.55 2.23
N MET A 11 3.17 31.51 2.78
CA MET A 11 3.09 31.24 4.22
C MET A 11 3.84 32.35 4.95
N VAL A 12 3.15 33.05 5.85
CA VAL A 12 3.77 33.95 6.83
C VAL A 12 4.67 33.11 7.72
N ASN A 13 5.83 33.63 8.13
CA ASN A 13 6.90 32.90 8.84
C ASN A 13 6.49 32.24 10.19
N ASP A 14 5.24 32.35 10.64
CA ASP A 14 4.71 31.83 11.91
C ASP A 14 3.39 31.03 11.77
N VAL A 15 3.11 30.42 10.61
CA VAL A 15 1.92 29.56 10.44
C VAL A 15 2.17 28.16 11.00
N VAL A 16 1.41 27.77 12.01
CA VAL A 16 1.38 26.40 12.55
C VAL A 16 0.41 25.55 11.71
N VAL A 17 0.91 24.44 11.15
CA VAL A 17 0.10 23.48 10.39
C VAL A 17 -0.22 22.29 11.30
N LEU A 18 -1.50 21.94 11.44
CA LEU A 18 -1.94 20.78 12.21
C LEU A 18 -2.80 19.85 11.33
N PRO A 19 -2.49 18.54 11.24
CA PRO A 19 -1.28 17.89 11.76
C PRO A 19 -0.01 18.41 11.07
N ASP A 20 1.10 18.46 11.80
CA ASP A 20 2.41 18.89 11.31
C ASP A 20 3.24 17.72 10.75
N LYS A 21 2.91 16.49 11.13
CA LYS A 21 3.64 15.29 10.74
C LYS A 21 2.71 14.17 10.30
N ALA A 22 3.08 13.51 9.20
CA ALA A 22 2.44 12.29 8.74
C ALA A 22 3.48 11.17 8.59
N SER A 23 3.11 9.95 8.98
CA SER A 23 3.94 8.75 8.84
C SER A 23 3.14 7.64 8.19
N LEU A 24 3.75 7.01 7.18
CA LEU A 24 3.21 5.87 6.46
C LEU A 24 3.92 4.60 6.91
N TYR A 25 3.15 3.57 7.27
CA TYR A 25 3.64 2.28 7.70
C TYR A 25 3.14 1.16 6.77
N LEU A 26 3.87 0.05 6.76
CA LEU A 26 3.54 -1.16 6.01
C LEU A 26 3.60 -2.38 6.92
N THR A 27 2.68 -3.32 6.72
CA THR A 27 2.68 -4.64 7.38
C THR A 27 2.06 -5.66 6.42
N ALA A 28 2.34 -6.94 6.62
CA ALA A 28 1.67 -8.03 5.92
C ALA A 28 0.54 -8.61 6.77
N ILE A 29 -0.48 -9.11 6.07
CA ILE A 29 -1.68 -9.70 6.67
C ILE A 29 -1.97 -11.06 6.03
N GLU A 30 -2.67 -11.91 6.77
CA GLU A 30 -3.36 -13.09 6.27
C GLU A 30 -4.83 -12.73 6.03
N ASP A 31 -5.31 -12.94 4.81
CA ASP A 31 -6.64 -12.50 4.38
C ASP A 31 -7.17 -13.39 3.24
N ALA A 32 -6.96 -14.71 3.35
CA ALA A 32 -7.27 -15.64 2.27
C ALA A 32 -8.76 -15.71 1.94
N GLU A 33 -9.63 -15.69 2.96
CA GLU A 33 -11.09 -15.74 2.80
C GLU A 33 -11.60 -14.50 2.06
N TYR A 34 -11.17 -13.30 2.46
CA TYR A 34 -11.60 -12.06 1.81
C TYR A 34 -11.00 -11.89 0.41
N LYS A 35 -9.78 -12.40 0.18
CA LYS A 35 -9.20 -12.48 -1.17
C LYS A 35 -10.04 -13.39 -2.08
N ASP A 36 -10.55 -14.52 -1.56
CA ASP A 36 -11.40 -15.41 -2.34
C ASP A 36 -12.67 -14.67 -2.81
N ASP A 37 -13.35 -13.99 -1.89
CA ASP A 37 -14.56 -13.23 -2.16
C ASP A 37 -14.36 -12.03 -3.12
N LYS A 38 -13.22 -11.33 -3.01
CA LYS A 38 -12.98 -10.09 -3.78
C LYS A 38 -12.23 -10.29 -5.08
N ILE A 39 -11.39 -11.32 -5.16
CA ILE A 39 -10.46 -11.56 -6.27
C ILE A 39 -10.79 -12.88 -6.97
N GLU A 40 -10.86 -13.99 -6.25
CA GLU A 40 -11.03 -15.32 -6.86
C GLU A 40 -12.48 -15.60 -7.30
N PHE A 41 -13.46 -14.90 -6.73
CA PHE A 41 -14.86 -14.88 -7.15
C PHE A 41 -15.01 -14.73 -8.68
N TRP A 42 -14.16 -13.89 -9.28
CA TRP A 42 -14.19 -13.63 -10.73
C TRP A 42 -13.78 -14.84 -11.59
N ASN A 43 -13.15 -15.87 -11.03
CA ASN A 43 -12.87 -17.09 -11.78
C ASN A 43 -14.15 -17.84 -12.17
N ASN A 44 -15.22 -17.71 -11.38
CA ASN A 44 -16.47 -18.40 -11.62
C ASN A 44 -17.66 -17.62 -11.03
N VAL A 45 -18.23 -16.75 -11.85
CA VAL A 45 -19.41 -15.98 -11.51
C VAL A 45 -20.63 -16.74 -12.04
N TYR A 46 -21.23 -17.59 -11.20
CA TYR A 46 -22.42 -18.40 -11.55
C TYR A 46 -22.25 -19.31 -12.79
N GLY A 47 -21.09 -19.91 -12.97
CA GLY A 47 -20.74 -20.75 -14.11
C GLY A 47 -20.00 -20.03 -15.24
N PHE A 48 -19.83 -18.71 -15.15
CA PHE A 48 -19.13 -17.91 -16.15
C PHE A 48 -17.72 -17.52 -15.67
N ASP A 49 -16.71 -17.81 -16.49
CA ASP A 49 -15.33 -17.35 -16.25
C ASP A 49 -15.21 -15.86 -16.56
N MET A 50 -14.96 -15.06 -15.52
CA MET A 50 -14.72 -13.62 -15.60
C MET A 50 -13.30 -13.26 -15.13
N SER A 51 -12.33 -14.17 -15.27
CA SER A 51 -10.93 -13.97 -14.87
C SER A 51 -10.24 -12.78 -15.54
N CYS A 52 -10.81 -12.25 -16.63
CA CYS A 52 -10.37 -10.98 -17.21
C CYS A 52 -10.54 -9.79 -16.25
N ILE A 53 -11.60 -9.78 -15.43
CA ILE A 53 -11.87 -8.75 -14.41
C ILE A 53 -10.95 -8.93 -13.21
N LYS A 54 -10.66 -10.18 -12.82
CA LYS A 54 -9.70 -10.51 -11.75
C LYS A 54 -8.37 -9.78 -11.90
N LYS A 55 -7.85 -9.70 -13.13
CA LYS A 55 -6.60 -8.99 -13.44
C LYS A 55 -6.68 -7.52 -13.05
N GLN A 56 -7.82 -6.87 -13.29
CA GLN A 56 -8.03 -5.48 -12.90
C GLN A 56 -8.24 -5.34 -11.39
N ALA A 57 -9.05 -6.22 -10.78
CA ALA A 57 -9.28 -6.22 -9.33
C ALA A 57 -7.97 -6.38 -8.54
N MET A 58 -7.02 -7.19 -9.03
CA MET A 58 -5.70 -7.35 -8.41
C MET A 58 -4.81 -6.09 -8.44
N MET A 59 -5.05 -5.17 -9.38
CA MET A 59 -4.28 -3.93 -9.50
C MET A 59 -4.88 -2.78 -8.69
N GLU A 60 -6.08 -2.95 -8.14
CA GLU A 60 -6.81 -1.89 -7.43
C GLU A 60 -6.73 -2.14 -5.91
N PRO A 61 -6.05 -1.27 -5.13
CA PRO A 61 -6.00 -1.40 -3.69
C PRO A 61 -7.39 -1.24 -3.06
N LEU A 62 -7.67 -2.00 -2.00
CA LEU A 62 -8.93 -1.92 -1.26
C LEU A 62 -8.78 -1.05 0.00
N VAL A 63 -9.80 -0.26 0.32
CA VAL A 63 -9.84 0.51 1.58
C VAL A 63 -10.83 -0.16 2.54
N ASP A 64 -10.30 -0.89 3.52
CA ASP A 64 -11.12 -1.65 4.46
C ASP A 64 -10.52 -1.73 5.87
N THR A 65 -11.27 -2.25 6.83
CA THR A 65 -10.80 -2.47 8.20
C THR A 65 -10.15 -3.85 8.32
N VAL A 66 -8.94 -3.91 8.85
CA VAL A 66 -8.18 -5.15 9.07
C VAL A 66 -8.24 -5.52 10.55
N ASP A 67 -8.61 -6.76 10.87
CA ASP A 67 -8.53 -7.27 12.25
C ASP A 67 -7.05 -7.42 12.64
N GLN A 68 -6.71 -7.01 13.86
CA GLN A 68 -5.36 -7.17 14.41
C GLN A 68 -4.86 -8.63 14.35
N LYS A 69 -5.75 -9.61 14.44
CA LYS A 69 -5.42 -11.04 14.32
C LYS A 69 -4.90 -11.44 12.95
N GLN A 70 -5.27 -10.69 11.91
CA GLN A 70 -4.81 -10.93 10.54
C GLN A 70 -3.39 -10.45 10.31
N ILE A 71 -2.85 -9.56 11.16
CA ILE A 71 -1.50 -9.05 10.98
C ILE A 71 -0.48 -10.14 11.35
N VAL A 72 0.43 -10.45 10.42
CA VAL A 72 1.40 -11.57 10.56
C VAL A 72 2.86 -11.12 10.62
N THR A 73 3.12 -9.82 10.50
CA THR A 73 4.48 -9.24 10.59
C THR A 73 4.54 -8.04 11.53
N ASN A 74 5.77 -7.59 11.80
CA ASN A 74 5.97 -6.25 12.35
C ASN A 74 5.49 -5.15 11.39
N CYS A 75 5.23 -3.96 11.94
CA CYS A 75 4.99 -2.76 11.15
C CYS A 75 6.31 -2.05 10.82
N HIS A 76 6.53 -1.72 9.54
CA HIS A 76 7.72 -1.03 9.05
C HIS A 76 7.37 0.40 8.60
N LEU A 77 8.13 1.40 9.05
CA LEU A 77 7.94 2.80 8.64
C LEU A 77 8.50 2.99 7.22
N LEU A 78 7.64 3.37 6.26
CA LEU A 78 8.06 3.67 4.89
C LEU A 78 8.52 5.10 4.71
N LYS A 79 7.72 6.05 5.21
CA LYS A 79 7.98 7.48 5.01
C LYS A 79 7.41 8.27 6.17
N THR A 80 8.16 9.28 6.59
CA THR A 80 7.67 10.33 7.48
C THR A 80 7.84 11.66 6.76
N LYS A 81 6.85 12.54 6.91
CA LYS A 81 6.83 13.83 6.24
C LYS A 81 6.40 14.93 7.21
N ASP A 82 7.15 16.02 7.21
CA ASP A 82 6.78 17.28 7.84
C ASP A 82 5.89 18.04 6.85
N ILE A 83 4.61 18.19 7.19
CA ILE A 83 3.59 18.77 6.32
C ILE A 83 3.89 20.26 6.09
N SER A 84 4.48 20.94 7.07
CA SER A 84 4.81 22.37 6.97
C SER A 84 5.91 22.67 5.95
N LYS A 85 6.75 21.67 5.63
CA LYS A 85 7.91 21.80 4.72
C LYS A 85 7.77 21.00 3.44
N THR A 86 6.59 20.43 3.21
CA THR A 86 6.32 19.55 2.07
C THR A 86 6.28 20.35 0.76
N ILE A 87 7.03 19.88 -0.25
CA ILE A 87 6.90 20.37 -1.64
C ILE A 87 6.17 19.33 -2.52
N PRO A 88 5.55 19.73 -3.65
CA PRO A 88 4.85 18.80 -4.54
C PRO A 88 5.70 17.61 -5.02
N GLU A 89 6.99 17.83 -5.20
CA GLU A 89 7.96 16.81 -5.64
C GLU A 89 8.12 15.69 -4.61
N ASP A 90 7.89 15.98 -3.33
CA ASP A 90 7.92 14.99 -2.25
C ASP A 90 6.69 14.06 -2.25
N ALA A 91 5.74 14.24 -3.17
CA ALA A 91 4.62 13.30 -3.36
C ALA A 91 5.10 11.97 -3.96
N SER A 92 6.25 11.96 -4.63
CA SER A 92 6.86 10.75 -5.18
C SER A 92 7.98 10.27 -4.28
N PHE A 93 7.96 8.99 -3.89
CA PHE A 93 9.06 8.40 -3.12
C PHE A 93 9.23 6.93 -3.43
N THR A 94 10.44 6.42 -3.15
CA THR A 94 10.73 4.99 -3.08
C THR A 94 11.33 4.71 -1.71
N ALA A 95 10.78 3.73 -1.01
CA ALA A 95 11.26 3.31 0.31
C ALA A 95 11.53 1.81 0.32
N PRO A 96 12.71 1.35 0.76
CA PRO A 96 12.92 -0.06 1.05
C PRO A 96 12.09 -0.46 2.27
N PHE A 97 11.73 -1.74 2.36
CA PHE A 97 11.10 -2.29 3.55
C PHE A 97 11.65 -3.68 3.89
N LYS A 98 11.54 -4.04 5.16
CA LYS A 98 11.77 -5.39 5.67
C LYS A 98 10.70 -5.70 6.71
N LEU A 99 9.85 -6.67 6.39
CA LEU A 99 8.81 -7.20 7.26
C LEU A 99 9.28 -8.56 7.78
N ILE A 100 9.23 -8.76 9.08
CA ILE A 100 9.62 -9.99 9.77
C ILE A 100 8.33 -10.63 10.26
N ALA A 101 8.16 -11.92 9.97
CA ALA A 101 7.05 -12.72 10.44
C ALA A 101 7.14 -12.88 11.97
N GLU A 102 6.34 -12.11 12.69
CA GLU A 102 6.28 -12.12 14.15
C GLU A 102 4.88 -11.68 14.60
N ARG A 103 4.51 -12.00 15.84
CA ARG A 103 3.22 -11.55 16.39
C ARG A 103 3.22 -10.02 16.52
N PRO A 104 2.19 -9.33 16.02
CA PRO A 104 2.10 -7.87 16.11
C PRO A 104 1.99 -7.43 17.57
N LYS A 105 2.75 -6.40 17.94
CA LYS A 105 2.68 -5.77 19.28
C LYS A 105 1.83 -4.49 19.29
N SER A 106 1.37 -4.03 18.14
CA SER A 106 0.68 -2.75 17.95
C SER A 106 -0.84 -2.89 18.09
N ARG A 107 -1.48 -1.85 18.65
CA ARG A 107 -2.93 -1.76 18.84
C ARG A 107 -3.63 -1.41 17.53
N ALA A 108 -4.77 -2.05 17.26
CA ALA A 108 -5.66 -1.68 16.15
C ALA A 108 -5.99 -0.17 16.18
N THR A 109 -6.01 0.46 15.02
CA THR A 109 -6.49 1.84 14.86
C THR A 109 -7.90 1.82 14.27
N HIS A 110 -8.72 2.81 14.62
CA HIS A 110 -10.11 2.91 14.12
C HIS A 110 -10.20 3.41 12.66
N TRP A 111 -9.06 3.52 11.97
CA TRP A 111 -8.99 3.94 10.58
C TRP A 111 -9.09 2.70 9.69
N LYS A 112 -9.66 2.86 8.49
CA LYS A 112 -9.51 1.85 7.43
C LYS A 112 -8.06 1.85 6.94
N GLN A 113 -7.56 0.68 6.55
CA GLN A 113 -6.25 0.47 5.93
C GLN A 113 -6.40 0.36 4.41
N THR A 114 -5.30 0.61 3.70
CA THR A 114 -5.19 0.26 2.28
C THR A 114 -4.57 -1.13 2.15
N VAL A 115 -5.34 -2.08 1.63
CA VAL A 115 -4.92 -3.46 1.38
C VAL A 115 -4.47 -3.60 -0.08
N LEU A 116 -3.24 -4.08 -0.26
CA LEU A 116 -2.65 -4.38 -1.56
C LEU A 116 -2.49 -5.90 -1.66
N TYR A 117 -3.39 -6.56 -2.38
CA TYR A 117 -3.26 -8.01 -2.57
C TYR A 117 -2.03 -8.34 -3.40
N LEU A 118 -1.37 -9.44 -3.06
CA LEU A 118 -0.28 -10.00 -3.86
C LEU A 118 -0.84 -11.06 -4.82
N GLU A 119 -0.29 -11.13 -6.03
CA GLU A 119 -0.61 -12.23 -6.96
C GLU A 119 -0.28 -13.60 -6.34
N ASP A 120 0.87 -13.71 -5.69
CA ASP A 120 1.28 -14.92 -4.98
C ASP A 120 0.66 -15.00 -3.59
N VAL A 121 0.34 -16.23 -3.17
CA VAL A 121 0.12 -16.54 -1.76
C VAL A 121 1.48 -16.87 -1.14
N LEU A 122 1.95 -16.00 -0.25
CA LEU A 122 3.22 -16.19 0.43
C LEU A 122 3.04 -17.11 1.65
N THR A 123 3.71 -18.25 1.67
CA THR A 123 3.78 -19.11 2.86
C THR A 123 5.01 -18.74 3.68
N ILE A 124 4.80 -18.11 4.84
CA ILE A 124 5.86 -17.65 5.76
C ILE A 124 5.83 -18.44 7.07
N CYS A 125 7.01 -18.64 7.66
CA CYS A 125 7.18 -19.13 9.02
C CYS A 125 7.62 -17.99 9.95
N GLU A 126 7.43 -18.14 11.26
CA GLU A 126 7.96 -17.19 12.25
C GLU A 126 9.48 -16.97 12.05
N GLY A 127 9.87 -15.70 12.01
CA GLY A 127 11.24 -15.26 11.72
C GLY A 127 11.60 -15.11 10.25
N ASP A 128 10.78 -15.59 9.31
CA ASP A 128 10.99 -15.32 7.88
C ASP A 128 10.87 -13.82 7.60
N ALA A 129 11.62 -13.34 6.60
CA ALA A 129 11.65 -11.93 6.24
C ALA A 129 11.18 -11.72 4.80
N ILE A 130 10.19 -10.85 4.63
CA ILE A 130 9.79 -10.30 3.34
C ILE A 130 10.54 -8.97 3.16
N THR A 131 11.37 -8.87 2.13
CA THR A 131 12.14 -7.66 1.83
C THR A 131 11.73 -7.09 0.49
N GLY A 132 11.95 -5.79 0.29
CA GLY A 132 11.49 -5.17 -0.92
C GLY A 132 11.63 -3.67 -0.94
N SER A 133 10.93 -3.06 -1.91
CA SER A 133 10.81 -1.62 -2.03
C SER A 133 9.41 -1.26 -2.51
N MET A 134 8.83 -0.22 -1.92
CA MET A 134 7.59 0.39 -2.38
C MET A 134 7.90 1.74 -3.01
N THR A 135 7.43 1.95 -4.23
CA THR A 135 7.45 3.23 -4.93
C THR A 135 6.02 3.74 -5.04
N VAL A 136 5.82 5.01 -4.72
CA VAL A 136 4.53 5.71 -4.80
C VAL A 136 4.74 7.00 -5.58
N ALA A 137 3.87 7.29 -6.54
CA ALA A 137 3.91 8.53 -7.32
C ALA A 137 2.52 8.92 -7.84
N PRO A 138 2.24 10.22 -8.06
CA PRO A 138 1.05 10.66 -8.79
C PRO A 138 1.02 10.10 -10.23
N ASN A 139 -0.16 9.67 -10.70
CA ASN A 139 -0.30 9.14 -12.05
C ASN A 139 -0.08 10.24 -13.12
N LYS A 140 0.58 9.87 -14.22
CA LYS A 140 0.91 10.80 -15.32
C LYS A 140 -0.29 11.39 -16.05
N LYS A 141 -1.41 10.65 -16.15
CA LYS A 141 -2.60 11.07 -16.88
C LYS A 141 -3.58 11.83 -15.98
N ASN A 142 -3.83 11.32 -14.78
CA ASN A 142 -4.67 11.97 -13.77
C ASN A 142 -3.88 12.09 -12.46
N PRO A 143 -3.34 13.28 -12.12
CA PRO A 143 -2.55 13.46 -10.90
C PRO A 143 -3.32 13.20 -9.59
N ARG A 144 -4.64 13.00 -9.63
CA ARG A 144 -5.45 12.56 -8.48
C ARG A 144 -5.35 11.05 -8.23
N ASP A 145 -5.04 10.27 -9.25
CA ASP A 145 -4.77 8.83 -9.11
C ASP A 145 -3.34 8.65 -8.59
N VAL A 146 -3.11 7.57 -7.86
CA VAL A 146 -1.78 7.21 -7.31
C VAL A 146 -1.32 5.89 -7.93
N ASP A 147 -0.14 5.93 -8.55
CA ASP A 147 0.55 4.74 -9.04
C ASP A 147 1.45 4.20 -7.92
N ILE A 148 1.33 2.91 -7.63
CA ILE A 148 2.10 2.22 -6.61
C ILE A 148 2.81 1.03 -7.26
N MET A 149 4.11 0.88 -7.02
CA MET A 149 4.88 -0.29 -7.42
C MET A 149 5.47 -0.94 -6.17
N VAL A 150 5.20 -2.23 -5.98
CA VAL A 150 5.77 -3.02 -4.89
C VAL A 150 6.70 -4.07 -5.49
N LYS A 151 7.98 -3.99 -5.14
CA LYS A 151 8.94 -5.07 -5.35
C LYS A 151 9.03 -5.84 -4.05
N TYR A 152 8.84 -7.14 -4.07
CA TYR A 152 8.96 -7.97 -2.88
C TYR A 152 9.70 -9.26 -3.20
N SER A 153 10.47 -9.72 -2.23
CA SER A 153 11.09 -11.02 -2.23
C SER A 153 10.95 -11.68 -0.85
N LEU A 154 10.81 -12.99 -0.88
CA LEU A 154 10.79 -13.85 0.28
C LEU A 154 11.74 -15.01 -0.01
N SER A 155 12.76 -15.15 0.82
CA SER A 155 13.63 -16.34 0.84
C SER A 155 13.34 -17.11 2.12
N GLY A 156 12.20 -17.80 2.14
CA GLY A 156 11.73 -18.56 3.29
C GLY A 156 12.16 -20.02 3.21
N ARG A 157 11.97 -20.75 4.31
CA ARG A 157 12.27 -22.20 4.35
C ARG A 157 11.42 -23.03 3.38
N ARG A 158 10.27 -22.51 2.97
CA ARG A 158 9.26 -23.19 2.14
C ARG A 158 9.24 -22.74 0.68
N GLY A 159 10.12 -21.83 0.29
CA GLY A 159 10.21 -21.36 -1.09
C GLY A 159 10.89 -20.01 -1.23
N VAL A 160 11.28 -19.71 -2.46
CA VAL A 160 11.80 -18.41 -2.85
C VAL A 160 10.81 -17.77 -3.81
N VAL A 161 10.37 -16.56 -3.46
CA VAL A 161 9.48 -15.75 -4.30
C VAL A 161 10.15 -14.40 -4.52
N SER A 162 10.05 -13.87 -5.74
CA SER A 162 10.51 -12.52 -6.07
C SER A 162 9.63 -11.96 -7.18
N ARG A 163 8.92 -10.87 -6.93
CA ARG A 163 8.05 -10.22 -7.92
C ARG A 163 8.09 -8.70 -7.85
N VAL A 164 7.63 -8.11 -8.94
CA VAL A 164 7.30 -6.69 -9.07
C VAL A 164 5.83 -6.61 -9.45
N GLN A 165 5.04 -5.93 -8.64
CA GLN A 165 3.62 -5.74 -8.87
C GLN A 165 3.27 -4.26 -8.91
N PHE A 166 2.34 -3.91 -9.80
CA PHE A 166 1.88 -2.55 -10.01
C PHE A 166 0.42 -2.43 -9.59
N TYR A 167 0.11 -1.34 -8.92
CA TYR A 167 -1.23 -0.99 -8.48
C TYR A 167 -1.54 0.44 -8.89
N LYS A 168 -2.83 0.71 -9.05
CA LYS A 168 -3.35 2.03 -9.35
C LYS A 168 -4.54 2.32 -8.45
N MET A 169 -4.38 3.27 -7.55
CA MET A 169 -5.47 3.81 -6.74
C MET A 169 -6.14 4.96 -7.51
N ARG A 170 -7.46 4.88 -7.66
CA ARG A 170 -8.29 5.85 -8.42
C ARG A 170 -9.35 6.47 -7.51
#